data_AF-A0A316HJX5-F1
#
_entry.id   AF-A0A316HJX5-F1
#
_cell.length_a   1.000
_cell.length_b   1.000
_cell.length_c   1.000
_cell.angle_alpha   90.00
_cell.angle_beta   90.00
_cell.angle_gamma   90.00
#
_symmetry.space_group_name_H-M   'P 1'
#
loop_
_entity.id
_entity.type
_entity.pdbx_description
1 polymer ?
#
loop_
_entity_poly.entity_id
_entity_poly.type
_entity_poly.pdbx_seq_one_letter_code
_entity_poly.pdbx_strand_id
1 'polypeptide(L)'
;MVALGADKGLRDRSRFDAAHELGHLVLHGADGPIADKATESQANEFAAAFLMPAEDIAHELPARLDWPALLRLKAKWHVSLAALLVRAKTLGVMLLSPSPRSVDLDQLGVRSR
;
A
#
# COMPACT_ATOMS: atom_id res chain seq x y z
N MET A 1 13.24 15.84 17.71
CA MET A 1 14.63 15.78 17.19
C MET A 1 14.70 14.59 16.25
N VAL A 2 14.64 14.82 14.93
CA VAL A 2 14.73 13.74 13.95
C VAL A 2 16.20 13.61 13.53
N ALA A 3 16.83 12.53 13.97
CA ALA A 3 18.18 12.16 13.54
C ALA A 3 18.09 11.42 12.21
N LEU A 4 18.62 12.01 11.14
CA LEU A 4 18.71 11.40 9.82
C LEU A 4 19.99 10.55 9.73
N GLY A 5 19.87 9.25 10.00
CA GLY A 5 20.89 8.26 9.69
C GLY A 5 20.75 7.78 8.24
N ALA A 6 21.75 8.06 7.41
CA ALA A 6 21.80 7.62 6.03
C ALA A 6 22.06 6.11 5.96
N ASP A 7 21.01 5.32 5.69
CA ASP A 7 21.16 3.97 5.18
C ASP A 7 20.09 3.70 4.11
N LYS A 8 20.47 3.04 3.01
CA LYS A 8 19.60 2.90 1.82
C LYS A 8 18.30 2.12 2.13
N GLY A 9 18.27 1.34 3.22
CA GLY A 9 17.05 0.69 3.75
C GLY A 9 16.20 1.56 4.68
N LEU A 10 16.75 2.64 5.23
CA LEU A 10 16.05 3.63 6.07
C LEU A 10 15.28 4.63 5.21
N ARG A 11 15.63 4.83 3.94
CA ARG A 11 15.05 5.90 3.10
C ARG A 11 13.56 5.70 2.78
N ASP A 12 13.13 4.47 2.52
CA ASP A 12 11.72 4.17 2.20
C ASP A 12 10.81 4.26 3.44
N ARG A 13 11.30 3.77 4.60
CA ARG A 13 10.63 3.99 5.90
C ARG A 13 10.64 5.46 6.26
N SER A 14 11.76 6.14 6.10
CA SER A 14 11.89 7.58 6.32
C SER A 14 10.94 8.42 5.46
N ARG A 15 10.62 8.01 4.23
CA ARG A 15 9.63 8.73 3.40
C ARG A 15 8.20 8.54 3.89
N PHE A 16 7.82 7.31 4.21
CA PHE A 16 6.50 7.02 4.73
C PHE A 16 6.30 7.66 6.10
N ASP A 17 7.27 7.51 6.99
CA ASP A 17 7.28 8.11 8.32
C ASP A 17 7.21 9.64 8.23
N ALA A 18 7.99 10.28 7.34
CA ALA A 18 7.90 11.72 7.14
C ALA A 18 6.54 12.17 6.58
N ALA A 19 5.95 11.40 5.67
CA ALA A 19 4.61 11.69 5.16
C ALA A 19 3.52 11.47 6.22
N HIS A 20 3.73 10.53 7.15
CA HIS A 20 2.87 10.27 8.31
C HIS A 20 2.89 11.45 9.27
N GLU A 21 4.07 11.91 9.68
CA GLU A 21 4.21 13.10 10.52
C GLU A 21 3.66 14.36 9.84
N LEU A 22 3.84 14.48 8.51
CA LEU A 22 3.19 15.54 7.74
C LEU A 22 1.66 15.44 7.79
N GLY A 23 1.13 14.22 7.69
CA GLY A 23 -0.31 13.97 7.82
C GLY A 23 -0.85 14.41 9.17
N HIS A 24 -0.11 14.13 10.26
CA HIS A 24 -0.45 14.62 11.60
C HIS A 24 -0.54 16.15 11.63
N LEU A 25 0.46 16.84 11.09
CA LEU A 25 0.49 18.30 11.07
C LEU A 25 -0.62 18.91 10.20
N VAL A 26 -0.88 18.35 9.03
CA VAL A 26 -1.85 18.87 8.05
C VAL A 26 -3.29 18.63 8.50
N LEU A 27 -3.60 17.44 9.00
CA LEU A 27 -4.96 17.05 9.32
C LEU A 27 -5.38 17.46 10.74
N HIS A 28 -4.44 17.39 11.70
CA HIS A 28 -4.76 17.50 13.12
C HIS A 28 -4.17 18.74 13.79
N GLY A 29 -3.23 19.41 13.12
CA GLY A 29 -2.53 20.58 13.65
C GLY A 29 -1.59 20.23 14.81
N ALA A 30 -0.97 21.25 15.41
CA ALA A 30 -0.04 21.07 16.53
C ALA A 30 -0.71 20.68 17.86
N ASP A 31 -1.99 21.04 18.01
CA ASP A 31 -2.79 20.84 19.24
C ASP A 31 -3.79 19.68 19.12
N GLY A 32 -3.67 18.87 18.05
CA GLY A 32 -4.54 17.72 17.82
C GLY A 32 -4.45 16.65 18.92
N PRO A 33 -5.44 15.76 19.03
CA PRO A 33 -5.41 14.68 20.01
C PRO A 33 -4.17 13.81 19.81
N ILE A 34 -3.40 13.61 20.88
CA ILE A 34 -2.18 12.81 20.84
C ILE A 34 -2.56 11.33 20.87
N ALA A 35 -2.22 10.60 19.80
CA ALA A 35 -2.21 9.14 19.73
C ALA A 35 -3.58 8.44 19.88
N ASP A 36 -4.69 9.08 19.49
CA ASP A 36 -5.93 8.32 19.30
C ASP A 36 -5.88 7.48 18.01
N LYS A 37 -6.59 6.35 18.01
CA LYS A 37 -6.54 5.38 16.92
C LYS A 37 -7.05 5.94 15.58
N ALA A 38 -7.99 6.87 15.60
CA ALA A 38 -8.55 7.47 14.40
C ALA A 38 -7.55 8.44 13.76
N THR A 39 -6.94 9.30 14.57
CA THR A 39 -5.89 10.25 14.20
C THR A 39 -4.69 9.53 13.54
N GLU A 40 -4.22 8.43 14.13
CA GLU A 40 -3.16 7.60 13.54
C GLU A 40 -3.58 6.91 12.24
N SER A 41 -4.83 6.46 12.13
CA SER A 41 -5.35 5.88 10.89
C SER A 41 -5.38 6.92 9.76
N GLN A 42 -5.86 8.12 10.08
CA GLN A 42 -5.97 9.22 9.12
C GLN A 42 -4.60 9.70 8.65
N ALA A 43 -3.60 9.79 9.54
CA ALA A 43 -2.22 10.12 9.16
C ALA A 43 -1.59 9.04 8.24
N ASN A 44 -1.83 7.76 8.53
CA ASN A 44 -1.40 6.65 7.66
C ASN A 44 -2.08 6.70 6.27
N GLU A 45 -3.39 6.94 6.23
CA GLU A 45 -4.16 7.08 4.99
C GLU A 45 -3.68 8.27 4.16
N PHE A 46 -3.40 9.41 4.82
CA PHE A 46 -2.78 10.56 4.19
C PHE A 46 -1.41 10.21 3.61
N ALA A 47 -0.52 9.60 4.38
CA ALA A 47 0.82 9.22 3.91
C ALA A 47 0.75 8.31 2.68
N ALA A 48 -0.16 7.33 2.70
CA ALA A 48 -0.38 6.43 1.57
C ALA A 48 -0.92 7.16 0.34
N ALA A 49 -1.90 8.06 0.49
CA ALA A 49 -2.46 8.83 -0.63
C ALA A 49 -1.48 9.88 -1.17
N PHE A 50 -0.69 10.50 -0.30
CA PHE A 50 0.31 11.49 -0.65
C PHE A 50 1.48 10.88 -1.42
N LEU A 51 1.98 9.72 -0.97
CA LEU A 51 3.08 9.02 -1.64
C LEU A 51 2.62 8.23 -2.87
N MET A 52 1.37 7.76 -2.89
CA MET A 52 0.83 6.91 -3.94
C MET A 52 -0.58 7.38 -4.35
N PRO A 53 -0.72 8.51 -5.07
CA PRO A 53 -2.02 9.02 -5.52
C PRO A 53 -2.84 7.97 -6.25
N ALA A 54 -4.16 7.96 -6.03
CA ALA A 54 -5.01 6.87 -6.51
C ALA A 54 -5.08 6.86 -8.04
N GLU A 55 -5.21 8.03 -8.65
CA GLU A 55 -5.22 8.26 -10.09
C GLU A 55 -3.96 7.72 -10.78
N ASP A 56 -2.82 7.79 -10.09
CA ASP A 56 -1.52 7.40 -10.65
C ASP A 56 -1.22 5.92 -10.40
N ILE A 57 -1.43 5.42 -9.19
CA ILE A 57 -0.98 4.05 -8.86
C ILE A 57 -1.98 2.97 -9.24
N ALA A 58 -3.29 3.28 -9.31
CA ALA A 58 -4.32 2.26 -9.43
C ALA A 58 -4.17 1.38 -10.68
N HIS A 59 -3.78 1.97 -11.81
CA HIS A 59 -3.61 1.27 -13.08
C HIS A 59 -2.31 0.44 -13.15
N GLU A 60 -1.38 0.65 -12.22
CA GLU A 60 -0.13 -0.10 -12.16
C GLU A 60 -0.18 -1.29 -11.19
N LEU A 61 -1.10 -1.25 -10.21
CA LEU A 61 -1.22 -2.27 -9.19
C LEU A 61 -1.78 -3.57 -9.79
N PRO A 62 -1.13 -4.72 -9.54
CA PRO A 62 -1.62 -5.99 -10.07
C PRO A 62 -2.88 -6.42 -9.32
N ALA A 63 -3.89 -6.93 -10.03
CA ALA A 63 -5.13 -7.44 -9.44
C ALA A 63 -4.93 -8.74 -8.64
N ARG A 64 -3.82 -9.46 -8.88
CA ARG A 64 -3.40 -10.67 -8.17
C ARG A 64 -1.96 -10.52 -7.69
N LEU A 65 -1.52 -11.36 -6.77
CA LEU A 65 -0.15 -11.30 -6.25
C LEU A 65 0.87 -11.57 -7.37
N ASP A 66 1.55 -10.51 -7.80
CA ASP A 66 2.62 -10.53 -8.79
C ASP A 66 3.88 -9.89 -8.16
N TRP A 67 4.79 -10.74 -7.68
CA TRP A 67 6.01 -10.31 -7.01
C TRP A 67 6.92 -9.48 -7.91
N PRO A 68 7.21 -9.87 -9.17
CA PRO A 68 7.95 -9.02 -10.10
C PRO A 68 7.35 -7.62 -10.27
N ALA A 69 6.03 -7.50 -10.44
CA ALA A 69 5.37 -6.21 -10.56
C ALA A 69 5.50 -5.37 -9.29
N LEU A 70 5.23 -5.96 -8.13
CA LEU A 70 5.34 -5.28 -6.83
C LEU A 70 6.77 -4.82 -6.52
N LEU A 71 7.79 -5.59 -6.91
CA LEU A 71 9.20 -5.19 -6.75
C LEU A 71 9.56 -4.00 -7.64
N ARG A 72 9.05 -3.96 -8.89
CA ARG A 72 9.20 -2.79 -9.77
C ARG A 72 8.52 -1.56 -9.18
N LEU A 73 7.29 -1.71 -8.68
CA LEU A 73 6.55 -0.62 -8.05
C LEU A 73 7.23 -0.13 -6.77
N LYS A 74 7.80 -1.03 -5.96
CA LYS A 74 8.60 -0.64 -4.80
C LYS A 74 9.74 0.30 -5.20
N ALA A 75 10.45 -0.03 -6.28
CA ALA A 75 11.54 0.81 -6.77
C ALA A 75 11.05 2.15 -7.34
N LYS A 76 9.91 2.15 -8.06
CA LYS A 76 9.30 3.36 -8.65
C LYS A 76 8.77 4.33 -7.58
N TRP A 77 8.01 3.80 -6.63
CA TRP A 77 7.28 4.59 -5.63
C TRP A 77 8.11 4.86 -4.36
N HIS A 78 9.25 4.18 -4.20
CA HIS A 78 10.13 4.30 -3.03
C HIS A 78 9.42 4.05 -1.70
N VAL A 79 8.61 2.99 -1.67
CA VAL A 79 7.81 2.56 -0.51
C VAL A 79 8.05 1.08 -0.19
N SER A 80 7.53 0.60 0.94
CA SER A 80 7.59 -0.82 1.29
C SER A 80 6.59 -1.65 0.45
N LEU A 81 6.84 -2.95 0.31
CA LEU A 81 5.87 -3.88 -0.28
C LEU A 81 4.56 -3.92 0.52
N ALA A 82 4.64 -3.79 1.85
CA ALA A 82 3.47 -3.73 2.71
C ALA A 82 2.60 -2.51 2.38
N ALA A 83 3.20 -1.33 2.17
CA ALA A 83 2.47 -0.13 1.78
C ALA A 83 1.76 -0.30 0.43
N LEU A 84 2.40 -0.95 -0.56
CA LEU A 84 1.78 -1.25 -1.86
C LEU A 84 0.59 -2.21 -1.72
N LEU A 85 0.73 -3.28 -0.92
CA LEU A 85 -0.34 -4.25 -0.70
C LEU A 85 -1.53 -3.63 0.04
N VAL A 86 -1.26 -2.81 1.07
CA VAL A 86 -2.30 -2.05 1.76
C VAL A 86 -2.97 -1.07 0.79
N ARG A 87 -2.19 -0.34 -0.02
CA ARG A 87 -2.75 0.60 -1.02
C ARG A 87 -3.64 -0.11 -2.04
N ALA A 88 -3.20 -1.27 -2.56
CA ALA A 88 -4.01 -2.09 -3.48
C ALA A 88 -5.32 -2.57 -2.86
N LYS A 89 -5.29 -2.94 -1.58
CA LYS A 89 -6.48 -3.32 -0.83
C LYS A 89 -7.41 -2.13 -0.60
N THR A 90 -6.88 -0.98 -0.16
CA THR A 90 -7.65 0.24 0.11
C THR A 90 -8.31 0.78 -1.16
N LEU A 91 -7.64 0.66 -2.32
CA LEU A 91 -8.20 1.05 -3.62
C LEU A 91 -9.11 -0.01 -4.25
N GLY A 92 -9.29 -1.18 -3.62
CA GLY A 92 -10.12 -2.26 -4.14
C GLY A 92 -9.55 -2.97 -5.38
N VAL A 93 -8.28 -2.73 -5.72
CA VAL A 93 -7.61 -3.35 -6.88
C VAL A 93 -7.27 -4.81 -6.62
N MET A 94 -6.81 -5.11 -5.39
CA MET A 94 -6.46 -6.47 -4.98
C MET A 94 -7.32 -6.94 -3.82
N LEU A 95 -7.98 -8.09 -3.99
CA LEU A 95 -8.61 -8.82 -2.90
C LEU A 95 -7.55 -9.72 -2.25
N LEU A 96 -7.01 -9.27 -1.10
CA LEU A 96 -6.14 -10.09 -0.26
C LEU A 96 -6.99 -11.10 0.53
N SER A 97 -7.54 -12.10 -0.17
CA SER A 97 -8.22 -13.26 0.41
C SER A 97 -7.64 -14.52 -0.25
N PRO A 98 -7.44 -15.65 0.48
CA PRO A 98 -7.04 -16.89 -0.16
C PRO A 98 -8.22 -17.38 -0.98
N SER A 99 -8.25 -17.07 -2.29
CA SER A 99 -9.35 -17.49 -3.16
C SER A 99 -9.44 -19.03 -3.18
N PRO A 100 -10.52 -19.64 -2.66
CA PRO A 100 -10.85 -21.01 -2.99
C PRO A 100 -11.80 -20.94 -4.19
N ARG A 101 -11.25 -21.27 -5.38
CA ARG A 101 -11.94 -21.63 -6.64
C ARG A 101 -12.40 -20.48 -7.56
N SER A 102 -11.85 -20.51 -8.78
CA SER A 102 -12.61 -20.90 -9.98
C SER A 102 -11.59 -21.11 -11.12
N VAL A 103 -10.99 -22.29 -11.15
CA VAL A 103 -10.60 -22.86 -12.45
C VAL A 103 -11.90 -23.47 -12.95
N ASP A 104 -12.43 -22.93 -14.05
CA ASP A 104 -13.49 -23.59 -14.81
C ASP A 104 -13.03 -25.00 -15.18
N LEU A 105 -13.59 -25.99 -14.49
CA LEU A 105 -13.40 -27.41 -14.83
C LEU A 105 -14.24 -27.81 -16.05
N ASP A 106 -15.03 -26.89 -16.61
CA ASP A 106 -15.84 -27.10 -17.82
C ASP A 106 -15.00 -27.20 -19.11
N GLN A 107 -13.66 -27.09 -19.03
CA GLN A 107 -12.74 -27.34 -20.15
C GLN A 107 -12.06 -28.72 -20.14
N LEU A 108 -12.30 -29.57 -19.14
CA LEU A 108 -11.88 -30.98 -19.20
C LEU A 108 -12.98 -31.79 -19.87
N GLY A 109 -12.94 -31.79 -21.21
CA GLY A 109 -13.72 -32.65 -22.07
C GLY A 109 -13.46 -34.14 -21.81
N VAL A 110 -14.03 -34.68 -20.73
CA VAL A 110 -14.21 -36.12 -20.55
C VAL A 110 -15.57 -36.48 -21.14
N ARG A 111 -15.58 -36.68 -22.47
CA ARG A 111 -16.55 -37.58 -23.08
C ARG A 111 -16.21 -39.00 -22.61
N SER A 112 -17.23 -39.75 -22.21
CA SER A 112 -17.50 -41.16 -22.58
C SER A 112 -18.08 -41.95 -21.40
N ARG A 113 -19.40 -42.08 -21.34
CA ARG A 113 -20.15 -43.32 -21.59
C ARG A 113 -21.64 -43.09 -21.42
#